data_AF-A0A8H6XIW0-F1
#
_entry.id   AF-A0A8H6XIW0-F1
#
_cell.length_a   1.000
_cell.length_b   1.000
_cell.length_c   1.000
_cell.angle_alpha   90.00
_cell.angle_beta   90.00
_cell.angle_gamma   90.00
#
_symmetry.space_group_name_H-M   'P 1'
#
loop_
_entity.id
_entity.type
_entity.pdbx_description
1 polymer ?
#
loop_
_entity_poly.entity_id
_entity_poly.type
_entity_poly.pdbx_seq_one_letter_code
_entity_poly.pdbx_strand_id
1 'polypeptide(L)'
;MPGIPTLTFARFGTIPVLAQNVPMLFHVFSSTDQRAFIDKLQAFRAEVETKGDDAEFLKGMGGITATQPDFASAKAALLDSCNWQLSMCFRYSTPTRIAEAVPYLEEAIAYHTRQHPGKVDDTPEMYLGVALHKQPGQEEAAIAHFRAAYDSSPEIGMQHNTQLWSRACFSRLLRRLGKIEEAKEQEDEIRDWLHWHPYGMPPSEFRALVTDPEHEGTNYILEHPSVQNMFSNMVEIAPGMVMHFG
;
A
#
# COMPACT_ATOMS: atom_id res chain seq x y z
N MET A 1 -2.54 -30.76 -13.33
CA MET A 1 -1.39 -29.84 -13.39
C MET A 1 -1.43 -28.97 -12.15
N PRO A 2 -0.30 -28.68 -11.49
CA PRO A 2 -0.32 -27.76 -10.36
C PRO A 2 -0.72 -26.38 -10.88
N GLY A 3 -1.77 -25.80 -10.29
CA GLY A 3 -2.19 -24.42 -10.53
C GLY A 3 -1.80 -23.54 -9.35
N ILE A 4 -2.21 -22.27 -9.40
CA ILE A 4 -2.02 -21.33 -8.28
C ILE A 4 -2.60 -21.96 -7.00
N PRO A 5 -1.81 -22.07 -5.90
CA PRO A 5 -2.28 -22.64 -4.66
C PRO A 5 -3.50 -21.90 -4.13
N THR A 6 -4.34 -22.61 -3.36
CA THR A 6 -5.53 -22.01 -2.74
C THR A 6 -5.50 -22.17 -1.23
N LEU A 7 -6.25 -21.31 -0.54
CA LEU A 7 -6.58 -21.44 0.87
C LEU A 7 -8.09 -21.43 1.03
N THR A 8 -8.59 -22.21 1.98
CA THR A 8 -10.03 -22.27 2.29
C THR A 8 -10.29 -21.59 3.63
N PHE A 9 -11.13 -20.56 3.60
CA PHE A 9 -11.54 -19.81 4.77
C PHE A 9 -13.02 -20.05 5.05
N ALA A 10 -13.40 -20.15 6.33
CA ALA A 10 -14.78 -20.45 6.72
C ALA A 10 -15.80 -19.44 6.17
N ARG A 11 -15.41 -18.15 6.08
CA ARG A 11 -16.29 -17.05 5.62
C ARG A 11 -16.20 -16.78 4.13
N PHE A 12 -15.06 -17.08 3.50
CA PHE A 12 -14.78 -16.63 2.13
C PHE A 12 -14.61 -17.78 1.13
N GLY A 13 -14.73 -19.02 1.58
CA GLY A 13 -14.54 -20.20 0.74
C GLY A 13 -13.09 -20.36 0.30
N THR A 14 -12.90 -21.01 -0.84
CA THR A 14 -11.57 -21.29 -1.39
C THR A 14 -11.12 -20.14 -2.30
N ILE A 15 -9.97 -19.54 -1.98
CA ILE A 15 -9.41 -18.39 -2.67
C ILE A 15 -8.00 -18.74 -3.18
N PRO A 16 -7.65 -18.43 -4.44
CA PRO A 16 -6.27 -18.51 -4.93
C PRO A 16 -5.37 -17.54 -4.17
N VAL A 17 -4.13 -17.97 -3.85
CA VAL A 17 -3.19 -17.12 -3.10
C VAL A 17 -2.65 -15.96 -3.92
N LEU A 18 -2.75 -16.04 -5.25
CA LEU A 18 -2.49 -14.92 -6.15
C LEU A 18 -3.80 -14.55 -6.86
N ALA A 19 -4.40 -13.42 -6.49
CA ALA A 19 -5.66 -12.95 -7.03
C ALA A 19 -5.84 -11.43 -6.81
N GLN A 20 -6.25 -10.72 -7.85
CA GLN A 20 -6.34 -9.25 -7.86
C GLN A 20 -7.31 -8.68 -6.81
N ASN A 21 -8.33 -9.43 -6.41
CA ASN A 21 -9.37 -8.98 -5.48
C ASN A 21 -9.00 -9.17 -4.00
N VAL A 22 -7.99 -9.98 -3.68
CA VAL A 22 -7.66 -10.29 -2.28
C VAL A 22 -7.23 -9.06 -1.48
N PRO A 23 -6.34 -8.18 -1.97
CA PRO A 23 -5.95 -6.98 -1.23
C PRO A 23 -7.11 -6.13 -0.71
N MET A 24 -8.16 -5.96 -1.52
CA MET A 24 -9.33 -5.17 -1.16
C MET A 24 -10.15 -5.79 -0.02
N LEU A 25 -10.07 -7.11 0.14
CA LEU A 25 -10.79 -7.87 1.16
C LEU A 25 -9.89 -8.25 2.34
N PHE A 26 -8.60 -7.92 2.29
CA PHE A 26 -7.65 -8.43 3.28
C PHE A 26 -7.95 -7.93 4.70
N HIS A 27 -8.49 -6.72 4.82
CA HIS A 27 -8.92 -6.14 6.09
C HIS A 27 -10.10 -6.87 6.75
N VAL A 28 -10.89 -7.66 6.01
CA VAL A 28 -11.99 -8.46 6.59
C VAL A 28 -11.56 -9.84 7.06
N PHE A 29 -10.32 -10.23 6.83
CA PHE A 29 -9.76 -11.51 7.27
C PHE A 29 -9.39 -11.40 8.75
N SER A 30 -9.49 -12.51 9.49
CA SER A 30 -8.93 -12.54 10.84
C SER A 30 -7.40 -12.39 10.78
N SER A 31 -6.75 -11.89 11.84
CA SER A 31 -5.29 -11.76 11.85
C SER A 31 -4.57 -13.10 11.65
N THR A 32 -5.19 -14.21 12.05
CA THR A 32 -4.70 -15.57 11.79
C THR A 32 -4.82 -15.94 10.31
N ASP A 33 -5.95 -15.63 9.67
CA ASP A 33 -6.15 -15.87 8.25
C ASP A 33 -5.23 -14.99 7.39
N GLN A 34 -5.01 -13.73 7.79
CA GLN A 34 -4.06 -12.82 7.15
C GLN A 34 -2.65 -13.42 7.15
N ARG A 35 -2.18 -13.91 8.32
CA ARG A 35 -0.87 -14.57 8.43
C ARG A 35 -0.78 -15.81 7.55
N ALA A 36 -1.77 -16.71 7.63
CA ALA A 36 -1.79 -17.93 6.83
C ALA A 36 -1.77 -17.63 5.32
N PHE A 37 -2.48 -16.58 4.89
CA PHE A 37 -2.48 -16.13 3.51
C PHE A 37 -1.09 -15.62 3.06
N ILE A 38 -0.48 -14.74 3.86
CA ILE A 38 0.87 -14.21 3.59
C ILE A 38 1.88 -15.36 3.52
N ASP A 39 1.90 -16.27 4.49
CA ASP A 39 2.83 -17.39 4.53
C ASP A 39 2.70 -18.27 3.27
N LYS A 40 1.45 -18.52 2.84
CA LYS A 40 1.19 -19.32 1.64
C LYS A 40 1.59 -18.61 0.35
N LEU A 41 1.37 -17.30 0.26
CA LEU A 41 1.80 -16.49 -0.89
C LEU A 41 3.33 -16.37 -0.94
N GLN A 42 4.01 -16.23 0.19
CA GLN A 42 5.48 -16.26 0.27
C GLN A 42 6.03 -17.61 -0.18
N ALA A 43 5.43 -18.72 0.28
CA ALA A 43 5.81 -20.06 -0.17
C ALA A 43 5.61 -20.25 -1.68
N PHE A 44 4.49 -19.74 -2.22
CA PHE A 44 4.23 -19.77 -3.66
C PHE A 44 5.24 -18.93 -4.44
N ARG A 45 5.56 -17.71 -3.99
CA ARG A 45 6.62 -16.88 -4.59
C ARG A 45 7.96 -17.62 -4.63
N ALA A 46 8.35 -18.29 -3.54
CA ALA A 46 9.58 -19.08 -3.49
C ALA A 46 9.54 -20.29 -4.47
N GLU A 47 8.36 -20.90 -4.66
CA GLU A 47 8.17 -21.91 -5.69
C GLU A 47 8.34 -21.34 -7.09
N VAL A 48 7.79 -20.15 -7.38
CA VAL A 48 8.00 -19.47 -8.67
C VAL A 48 9.47 -19.09 -8.89
N GLU A 49 10.18 -18.67 -7.85
CA GLU A 49 11.61 -18.37 -7.94
C GLU A 49 12.42 -19.60 -8.37
N THR A 50 12.09 -20.76 -7.80
CA THR A 50 12.84 -22.02 -7.99
C THR A 50 12.43 -22.78 -9.26
N LYS A 51 11.14 -22.76 -9.62
CA LYS A 51 10.58 -23.53 -10.73
C LYS A 51 10.12 -22.67 -11.90
N GLY A 52 10.24 -21.35 -11.82
CA GLY A 52 9.77 -20.43 -12.85
C GLY A 52 10.46 -20.56 -14.19
N ASP A 53 11.57 -21.31 -14.28
CA ASP A 53 12.25 -21.60 -15.54
C ASP A 53 11.72 -22.90 -16.20
N ASP A 54 10.83 -23.65 -15.52
CA ASP A 54 10.16 -24.83 -16.03
C ASP A 54 8.89 -24.44 -16.81
N ALA A 55 8.86 -24.78 -18.09
CA ALA A 55 7.75 -24.50 -19.00
C ALA A 55 6.44 -25.22 -18.61
N GLU A 56 6.51 -26.43 -18.05
CA GLU A 56 5.30 -27.15 -17.58
C GLU A 56 4.73 -26.49 -16.32
N PHE A 57 5.61 -26.04 -15.42
CA PHE A 57 5.22 -25.27 -14.25
C PHE A 57 4.51 -23.98 -14.65
N LEU A 58 5.11 -23.17 -15.53
CA LEU A 58 4.52 -21.89 -15.97
C LEU A 58 3.21 -22.07 -16.75
N LYS A 59 3.09 -23.13 -17.57
CA LYS A 59 1.82 -23.49 -18.21
C LYS A 59 0.74 -23.82 -17.19
N GLY A 60 1.09 -24.50 -16.10
CA GLY A 60 0.19 -24.81 -14.99
C GLY A 60 -0.35 -23.58 -14.25
N MET A 61 0.41 -22.48 -14.23
CA MET A 61 0.00 -21.22 -13.58
C MET A 61 -0.99 -20.38 -14.41
N GLY A 62 -1.32 -20.80 -15.64
CA GLY A 62 -2.23 -20.05 -16.52
C GLY A 62 -1.62 -18.77 -17.11
N GLY A 63 -0.32 -18.53 -16.90
CA GLY A 63 0.38 -17.31 -17.31
C GLY A 63 0.87 -17.29 -18.77
N ILE A 64 0.68 -18.38 -19.53
CA ILE A 64 1.18 -18.48 -20.91
C ILE A 64 0.05 -18.94 -21.86
N THR A 65 -0.53 -18.00 -22.61
CA THR A 65 -1.21 -18.33 -23.86
C THR A 65 -0.16 -18.59 -24.95
N ALA A 66 -0.39 -19.60 -25.79
CA ALA A 66 0.56 -20.30 -26.65
C ALA A 66 1.34 -19.50 -27.71
N THR A 67 1.36 -18.16 -27.67
CA THR A 67 1.85 -17.33 -28.78
C THR A 67 3.18 -16.60 -28.58
N GLN A 68 3.84 -16.62 -27.41
CA GLN A 68 5.29 -16.27 -27.31
C GLN A 68 5.98 -17.01 -26.14
N PRO A 69 7.09 -17.74 -26.37
CA PRO A 69 7.80 -18.49 -25.35
C PRO A 69 8.92 -17.64 -24.70
N ASP A 70 8.57 -16.55 -24.02
CA ASP A 70 9.51 -15.88 -23.12
C ASP A 70 9.20 -16.27 -21.67
N PHE A 71 9.69 -17.44 -21.29
CA PHE A 71 9.54 -17.98 -19.95
C PHE A 71 10.19 -17.10 -18.88
N ALA A 72 11.29 -16.40 -19.22
CA ALA A 72 11.95 -15.48 -18.29
C ALA A 72 11.05 -14.27 -18.00
N SER A 73 10.44 -13.69 -19.03
CA SER A 73 9.46 -12.61 -18.85
C SER A 73 8.21 -13.08 -18.10
N ALA A 74 7.73 -14.31 -18.36
CA ALA A 74 6.60 -14.88 -17.65
C ALA A 74 6.89 -15.12 -16.16
N LYS A 75 8.07 -15.66 -15.82
CA LYS A 75 8.55 -15.79 -14.44
C LYS A 75 8.61 -14.43 -13.76
N ALA A 76 9.24 -13.44 -14.40
CA ALA A 76 9.40 -12.11 -13.83
C ALA A 76 8.05 -11.43 -13.57
N ALA A 77 7.09 -11.52 -14.51
CA ALA A 77 5.74 -10.98 -14.32
C ALA A 77 4.97 -11.68 -13.20
N LEU A 78 5.16 -12.99 -13.03
CA LEU A 78 4.53 -13.75 -11.95
C LEU A 78 5.12 -13.41 -10.58
N LEU A 79 6.44 -13.24 -10.50
CA LEU A 79 7.12 -12.76 -9.30
C LEU A 79 6.69 -11.34 -8.93
N ASP A 80 6.59 -10.44 -9.91
CA ASP A 80 6.09 -9.08 -9.72
C ASP A 80 4.66 -9.06 -9.16
N SER A 81 3.77 -9.88 -9.73
CA SER A 81 2.41 -10.05 -9.21
C SER A 81 2.39 -10.53 -7.75
N CYS A 82 3.28 -11.47 -7.40
CA CYS A 82 3.43 -11.93 -6.02
C CYS A 82 3.96 -10.83 -5.10
N ASN A 83 4.99 -10.10 -5.54
CA ASN A 83 5.62 -9.01 -4.80
C ASN A 83 4.59 -7.92 -4.49
N TRP A 84 3.86 -7.46 -5.49
CA TRP A 84 2.85 -6.43 -5.33
C TRP A 84 1.72 -6.88 -4.38
N GLN A 85 1.20 -8.10 -4.56
CA GLN A 85 0.14 -8.59 -3.68
C GLN A 85 0.63 -8.80 -2.23
N LEU A 86 1.88 -9.25 -2.03
CA LEU A 86 2.47 -9.33 -0.69
C LEU A 86 2.55 -7.96 -0.04
N SER A 87 3.06 -6.95 -0.75
CA SER A 87 3.13 -5.56 -0.27
C SER A 87 1.78 -5.02 0.15
N MET A 88 0.73 -5.30 -0.64
CA MET A 88 -0.64 -4.96 -0.30
C MET A 88 -1.16 -5.72 0.93
N CYS A 89 -0.90 -7.03 1.04
CA CYS A 89 -1.29 -7.82 2.21
C CYS A 89 -0.63 -7.30 3.49
N PHE A 90 0.65 -6.93 3.42
CA PHE A 90 1.35 -6.30 4.55
C PHE A 90 0.76 -4.94 4.92
N ARG A 91 0.46 -4.08 3.92
CA ARG A 91 -0.23 -2.80 4.15
C ARG A 91 -1.55 -3.00 4.92
N TYR A 92 -2.42 -3.87 4.40
CA TYR A 92 -3.78 -4.06 4.91
C TYR A 92 -3.91 -5.08 6.05
N SER A 93 -2.78 -5.61 6.56
CA SER A 93 -2.79 -6.39 7.80
C SER A 93 -3.29 -5.56 8.97
N THR A 94 -3.83 -6.20 10.01
CA THR A 94 -4.27 -5.51 11.24
C THR A 94 -3.55 -6.08 12.48
N PRO A 95 -2.64 -5.30 13.12
CA PRO A 95 -2.13 -3.99 12.69
C PRO A 95 -1.35 -4.08 11.38
N THR A 96 -1.07 -2.93 10.76
CA THR A 96 -0.30 -2.88 9.51
C THR A 96 1.08 -3.50 9.72
N ARG A 97 1.54 -4.29 8.74
CA ARG A 97 2.83 -4.97 8.73
C ARG A 97 3.72 -4.44 7.59
N ILE A 98 3.45 -3.22 7.13
CA ILE A 98 4.10 -2.63 5.95
C ILE A 98 5.64 -2.63 6.01
N ALA A 99 6.24 -2.56 7.20
CA ALA A 99 7.70 -2.64 7.36
C ALA A 99 8.30 -3.95 6.82
N GLU A 100 7.52 -5.05 6.79
CA GLU A 100 7.94 -6.34 6.23
C GLU A 100 7.86 -6.38 4.69
N ALA A 101 7.22 -5.38 4.08
CA ALA A 101 7.04 -5.31 2.63
C ALA A 101 8.28 -4.84 1.86
N VAL A 102 9.30 -4.29 2.54
CA VAL A 102 10.50 -3.69 1.91
C VAL A 102 11.08 -4.54 0.77
N PRO A 103 11.47 -5.82 0.96
CA PRO A 103 12.09 -6.60 -0.12
C PRO A 103 11.15 -6.83 -1.31
N TYR A 104 9.84 -6.87 -1.08
CA TYR A 104 8.86 -7.06 -2.16
C TYR A 104 8.62 -5.76 -2.94
N LEU A 105 8.62 -4.62 -2.24
CA LEU A 105 8.51 -3.30 -2.85
C LEU A 105 9.75 -2.94 -3.67
N GLU A 106 10.94 -3.23 -3.16
CA GLU A 106 12.21 -3.05 -3.90
C GLU A 106 12.20 -3.86 -5.21
N GLU A 107 11.78 -5.12 -5.17
CA GLU A 107 11.69 -5.97 -6.37
C GLU A 107 10.60 -5.50 -7.35
N ALA A 108 9.45 -5.03 -6.85
CA ALA A 108 8.38 -4.48 -7.70
C ALA A 108 8.84 -3.20 -8.40
N ILE A 109 9.48 -2.28 -7.68
CA ILE A 109 10.08 -1.05 -8.26
C ILE A 109 11.14 -1.42 -9.29
N ALA A 110 12.04 -2.34 -8.96
CA ALA A 110 13.09 -2.79 -9.88
C ALA A 110 12.51 -3.43 -11.14
N TYR A 111 11.43 -4.22 -11.02
CA TYR A 111 10.72 -4.77 -12.16
C TYR A 111 10.11 -3.65 -13.02
N HIS A 112 9.37 -2.73 -12.41
CA HIS A 112 8.79 -1.59 -13.12
C HIS A 112 9.85 -0.75 -13.84
N THR A 113 10.97 -0.41 -13.18
CA THR A 113 12.07 0.36 -13.80
C THR A 113 12.64 -0.35 -15.03
N ARG A 114 12.75 -1.68 -15.02
CA ARG A 114 13.20 -2.46 -16.19
C ARG A 114 12.19 -2.45 -17.33
N GLN A 115 10.90 -2.55 -17.02
CA GLN A 115 9.82 -2.57 -18.03
C GLN A 115 9.53 -1.17 -18.59
N HIS A 116 9.72 -0.13 -17.78
CA HIS A 116 9.38 1.25 -18.09
C HIS A 116 10.52 2.21 -17.69
N PRO A 117 11.67 2.16 -18.39
CA PRO A 117 12.81 3.01 -18.07
C PRO A 117 12.45 4.50 -18.06
N GLY A 118 12.85 5.20 -17.00
CA GLY A 118 12.59 6.63 -16.83
C GLY A 118 11.17 6.96 -16.34
N LYS A 119 10.33 5.96 -16.07
CA LYS A 119 9.03 6.16 -15.41
C LYS A 119 9.08 5.67 -13.97
N VAL A 120 8.55 6.47 -13.07
CA VAL A 120 8.38 6.12 -11.66
C VAL A 120 6.98 5.53 -11.49
N ASP A 121 6.89 4.41 -10.78
CA ASP A 121 5.61 3.91 -10.26
C ASP A 121 5.42 4.50 -8.87
N ASP A 122 4.57 5.52 -8.78
CA ASP A 122 4.42 6.35 -7.59
C ASP A 122 3.90 5.55 -6.39
N THR A 123 3.10 4.51 -6.63
CA THR A 123 2.39 3.79 -5.58
C THR A 123 3.32 2.85 -4.80
N PRO A 124 4.15 1.98 -5.45
CA PRO A 124 5.21 1.25 -4.77
C PRO A 124 6.23 2.16 -4.07
N GLU A 125 6.57 3.31 -4.66
CA GLU A 125 7.49 4.30 -4.06
C GLU A 125 6.92 4.87 -2.76
N MET A 126 5.64 5.28 -2.75
CA MET A 126 4.94 5.71 -1.53
C MET A 126 4.95 4.62 -0.46
N TYR A 127 4.65 3.37 -0.83
CA TYR A 127 4.65 2.26 0.11
C TYR A 127 6.05 1.98 0.67
N LEU A 128 7.09 2.05 -0.16
CA LEU A 128 8.46 1.81 0.26
C LEU A 128 8.95 2.92 1.19
N GLY A 129 8.61 4.18 0.89
CA GLY A 129 8.83 5.30 1.81
C GLY A 129 8.18 5.05 3.18
N VAL A 130 6.93 4.59 3.21
CA VAL A 130 6.25 4.24 4.48
C VAL A 130 6.90 3.04 5.17
N ALA A 131 7.26 2.00 4.43
CA ALA A 131 7.89 0.80 4.99
C ALA A 131 9.24 1.12 5.65
N LEU A 132 10.07 1.92 4.98
CA LEU A 132 11.38 2.35 5.47
C LEU A 132 11.26 3.36 6.62
N HIS A 133 10.25 4.24 6.62
CA HIS A 133 9.99 5.17 7.73
C HIS A 133 9.83 4.46 9.09
N LYS A 134 9.33 3.21 9.07
CA LYS A 134 9.14 2.35 10.23
C LYS A 134 10.42 1.61 10.68
N GLN A 135 11.51 1.71 9.93
CA GLN A 135 12.78 1.05 10.24
C GLN A 135 13.82 2.07 10.75
N PRO A 136 14.39 1.89 11.96
CA PRO A 136 15.43 2.77 12.47
C PRO A 136 16.64 2.83 11.55
N GLY A 137 17.14 4.02 11.25
CA GLY A 137 18.33 4.23 10.40
C GLY A 137 18.05 4.26 8.89
N GLN A 138 16.80 4.11 8.47
CA GLN A 138 16.37 4.15 7.06
C GLN A 138 15.71 5.48 6.68
N GLU A 139 15.90 6.53 7.49
CA GLU A 139 15.18 7.79 7.32
C GLU A 139 15.46 8.47 5.98
N GLU A 140 16.71 8.58 5.56
CA GLU A 140 17.05 9.23 4.29
C GLU A 140 16.63 8.39 3.08
N ALA A 141 16.66 7.06 3.19
CA ALA A 141 16.11 6.17 2.16
C ALA A 141 14.60 6.34 2.03
N ALA A 142 13.86 6.41 3.15
CA ALA A 142 12.43 6.69 3.15
C ALA A 142 12.11 8.03 2.47
N ILE A 143 12.88 9.10 2.77
CA ILE A 143 12.72 10.41 2.13
C ILE A 143 12.94 10.33 0.62
N ALA A 144 13.95 9.60 0.16
CA ALA A 144 14.24 9.46 -1.27
C ALA A 144 13.05 8.86 -2.02
N HIS A 145 12.44 7.80 -1.48
CA HIS A 145 11.27 7.16 -2.07
C HIS A 145 10.01 8.04 -2.02
N PHE A 146 9.78 8.76 -0.92
CA PHE A 146 8.69 9.75 -0.87
C PHE A 146 8.86 10.85 -1.93
N ARG A 147 10.08 11.40 -2.07
CA ARG A 147 10.35 12.42 -3.09
C ARG A 147 10.19 11.88 -4.50
N ALA A 148 10.71 10.68 -4.80
CA ALA A 148 10.51 10.05 -6.10
C ALA A 148 9.02 9.93 -6.46
N ALA A 149 8.18 9.52 -5.51
CA ALA A 149 6.74 9.44 -5.71
C ALA A 149 6.09 10.80 -5.99
N TYR A 150 6.35 11.81 -5.15
CA TYR A 150 5.67 13.11 -5.26
C TYR A 150 6.26 14.02 -6.34
N ASP A 151 7.51 13.83 -6.75
CA ASP A 151 8.08 14.50 -7.93
C ASP A 151 7.41 13.97 -9.21
N SER A 152 7.02 12.68 -9.23
CA SER A 152 6.32 12.07 -10.37
C SER A 152 4.80 12.30 -10.35
N SER A 153 4.20 12.41 -9.16
CA SER A 153 2.77 12.68 -8.98
C SER A 153 2.55 13.66 -7.82
N PRO A 154 2.71 14.97 -8.06
CA PRO A 154 2.64 15.98 -7.00
C PRO A 154 1.24 16.19 -6.46
N GLU A 155 0.20 15.93 -7.24
CA GLU A 155 -1.19 16.17 -6.85
C GLU A 155 -1.87 14.91 -6.31
N ILE A 156 -2.75 15.10 -5.31
CA ILE A 156 -3.58 14.03 -4.77
C ILE A 156 -4.67 13.65 -5.78
N GLY A 157 -4.42 12.55 -6.49
CA GLY A 157 -5.27 12.06 -7.58
C GLY A 157 -6.26 10.96 -7.17
N MET A 158 -6.61 10.09 -8.12
CA MET A 158 -7.60 9.02 -7.91
C MET A 158 -7.23 8.06 -6.77
N GLN A 159 -5.94 7.89 -6.49
CA GLN A 159 -5.44 7.08 -5.38
C GLN A 159 -5.30 7.86 -4.06
N HIS A 160 -6.20 8.81 -3.81
CA HIS A 160 -6.16 9.71 -2.66
C HIS A 160 -5.92 9.00 -1.32
N ASN A 161 -6.55 7.84 -1.06
CA ASN A 161 -6.33 7.09 0.19
C ASN A 161 -4.86 6.66 0.39
N THR A 162 -4.16 6.28 -0.68
CA THR A 162 -2.73 5.96 -0.60
C THR A 162 -1.92 7.22 -0.34
N GLN A 163 -2.17 8.29 -1.10
CA GLN A 163 -1.41 9.53 -0.99
C GLN A 163 -1.58 10.22 0.37
N LEU A 164 -2.80 10.32 0.89
CA LEU A 164 -3.08 10.93 2.19
C LEU A 164 -2.36 10.18 3.32
N TRP A 165 -2.40 8.84 3.28
CA TRP A 165 -1.70 8.00 4.24
C TRP A 165 -0.17 8.14 4.14
N SER A 166 0.38 8.08 2.92
CA SER A 166 1.83 8.20 2.72
C SER A 166 2.35 9.60 3.06
N ARG A 167 1.60 10.67 2.75
CA ARG A 167 1.96 12.04 3.13
C ARG A 167 1.91 12.24 4.65
N ALA A 168 0.94 11.65 5.34
CA ALA A 168 0.89 11.71 6.80
C ALA A 168 2.08 10.98 7.45
N CYS A 169 2.54 9.85 6.88
CA CYS A 169 3.78 9.20 7.30
C CYS A 169 5.01 10.07 6.99
N PHE A 170 5.03 10.71 5.83
CA PHE A 170 6.14 11.56 5.43
C PHE A 170 6.27 12.82 6.32
N SER A 171 5.16 13.49 6.66
CA SER A 171 5.18 14.64 7.57
C SER A 171 5.71 14.26 8.96
N ARG A 172 5.29 13.11 9.51
CA ARG A 172 5.82 12.56 10.76
C ARG A 172 7.33 12.32 10.71
N LEU A 173 7.82 11.72 9.61
CA LEU A 173 9.25 11.52 9.39
C LEU A 173 10.01 12.85 9.40
N LEU A 174 9.53 13.83 8.63
CA LEU A 174 10.15 15.14 8.49
C LEU A 174 10.19 15.87 9.84
N ARG A 175 9.11 15.83 10.63
CA ARG A 175 9.09 16.40 11.99
C ARG A 175 10.10 15.75 12.91
N ARG A 176 10.20 14.41 12.90
CA ARG A 176 11.19 13.66 13.70
C ARG A 176 12.63 14.09 13.39
N LEU A 177 12.88 14.49 12.14
CA LEU A 177 14.19 14.98 11.68
C LEU A 177 14.38 16.50 11.81
N GLY A 178 13.39 17.23 12.34
CA GLY A 178 13.44 18.69 12.46
C GLY A 178 13.25 19.45 11.13
N LYS A 179 12.84 18.77 10.05
CA LYS A 179 12.52 19.37 8.74
C LYS A 179 11.10 19.94 8.75
N ILE A 180 10.86 20.93 9.62
CA ILE A 180 9.51 21.39 9.99
C ILE A 180 8.74 22.02 8.83
N GLU A 181 9.38 22.83 7.99
CA GLU A 181 8.68 23.49 6.88
C GLU A 181 8.26 22.47 5.81
N GLU A 182 9.15 21.55 5.42
CA GLU A 182 8.80 20.44 4.52
C GLU A 182 7.66 19.59 5.09
N ALA A 183 7.62 19.37 6.42
CA ALA A 183 6.53 18.63 7.05
C ALA A 183 5.19 19.35 6.91
N LYS A 184 5.17 20.68 7.11
CA LYS A 184 3.95 21.48 6.96
C LYS A 184 3.41 21.44 5.54
N GLU A 185 4.28 21.48 4.53
CA GLU A 185 3.88 21.35 3.12
C GLU A 185 3.09 20.06 2.88
N GLN A 186 3.55 18.93 3.43
CA GLN A 186 2.82 17.66 3.32
C GLN A 186 1.47 17.69 4.05
N GLU A 187 1.40 18.39 5.17
CA GLU A 187 0.16 18.54 5.94
C GLU A 187 -0.81 19.51 5.27
N ASP A 188 -0.32 20.56 4.60
CA ASP A 188 -1.10 21.50 3.79
C ASP A 188 -1.75 20.77 2.62
N GLU A 189 -1.02 19.95 1.87
CA GLU A 189 -1.58 19.13 0.78
C GLU A 189 -2.74 18.23 1.25
N ILE A 190 -2.58 17.60 2.42
CA ILE A 190 -3.64 16.77 3.03
C ILE A 190 -4.87 17.62 3.40
N ARG A 191 -4.65 18.80 4.00
CA ARG A 191 -5.72 19.71 4.42
C ARG A 191 -6.45 20.31 3.22
N ASP A 192 -5.71 20.68 2.17
CA ASP A 192 -6.25 21.26 0.95
C ASP A 192 -7.11 20.24 0.21
N TRP A 193 -6.65 18.98 0.11
CA TRP A 193 -7.49 17.92 -0.42
C TRP A 193 -8.81 17.80 0.35
N LEU A 194 -8.74 17.79 1.68
CA LEU A 194 -9.92 17.68 2.54
C LEU A 194 -10.87 18.87 2.37
N HIS A 195 -10.33 20.09 2.22
CA HIS A 195 -11.10 21.30 1.98
C HIS A 195 -11.87 21.27 0.66
N TRP A 196 -11.23 20.79 -0.41
CA TRP A 196 -11.86 20.66 -1.73
C TRP A 196 -12.75 19.41 -1.86
N HIS A 197 -12.59 18.43 -0.97
CA HIS A 197 -13.35 17.18 -0.96
C HIS A 197 -14.02 16.92 0.40
N PRO A 198 -14.88 17.83 0.90
CA PRO A 198 -15.49 17.69 2.24
C PRO A 198 -16.46 16.50 2.35
N TYR A 199 -16.86 15.93 1.20
CA TYR A 199 -17.70 14.72 1.09
C TYR A 199 -16.93 13.54 0.50
N GLY A 200 -15.63 13.69 0.25
CA GLY A 200 -14.80 12.68 -0.41
C GLY A 200 -14.59 11.44 0.45
N MET A 201 -14.59 11.60 1.78
CA MET A 201 -14.54 10.47 2.71
C MET A 201 -15.13 10.80 4.09
N PRO A 202 -15.59 9.80 4.85
CA PRO A 202 -16.00 9.97 6.23
C PRO A 202 -14.85 10.42 7.15
N PRO A 203 -15.11 11.24 8.17
CA PRO A 203 -14.09 11.64 9.15
C PRO A 203 -13.36 10.46 9.81
N SER A 204 -14.00 9.33 10.07
CA SER A 204 -13.39 8.11 10.63
C SER A 204 -12.39 7.48 9.67
N GLU A 205 -12.70 7.44 8.38
CA GLU A 205 -11.81 6.96 7.33
C GLU A 205 -10.60 7.90 7.20
N PHE A 206 -10.83 9.21 7.15
CA PHE A 206 -9.74 10.19 7.13
C PHE A 206 -8.81 10.04 8.34
N ARG A 207 -9.38 9.97 9.56
CA ARG A 207 -8.61 9.76 10.80
C ARG A 207 -7.78 8.48 10.74
N ALA A 208 -8.31 7.40 10.17
CA ALA A 208 -7.58 6.14 10.03
C ALA A 208 -6.37 6.26 9.09
N LEU A 209 -6.43 7.11 8.05
CA LEU A 209 -5.31 7.34 7.15
C LEU A 209 -4.22 8.22 7.75
N VAL A 210 -4.60 9.26 8.51
CA VAL A 210 -3.64 10.25 9.02
C VAL A 210 -3.16 9.96 10.44
N THR A 211 -3.64 8.90 11.07
CA THR A 211 -3.20 8.44 12.40
C THR A 211 -2.27 7.25 12.27
N ASP A 212 -1.30 7.16 13.16
CA ASP A 212 -0.42 5.99 13.30
C ASP A 212 -0.37 5.60 14.78
N PRO A 213 -0.90 4.43 15.18
CA PRO A 213 -0.98 4.04 16.59
C PRO A 213 0.40 3.82 17.23
N GLU A 214 1.44 3.62 16.42
CA GLU A 214 2.82 3.47 16.90
C GLU A 214 3.56 4.81 16.99
N HIS A 215 2.97 5.89 16.50
CA HIS A 215 3.57 7.21 16.56
C HIS A 215 3.15 7.94 17.83
N GLU A 216 4.14 8.28 18.66
CA GLU A 216 3.95 9.16 19.81
C GLU A 216 4.11 10.63 19.40
N GLY A 217 3.23 11.50 19.89
CA GLY A 217 3.32 12.94 19.70
C GLY A 217 2.03 13.58 19.15
N THR A 218 2.13 14.86 18.84
CA THR A 218 1.05 15.69 18.29
C THR A 218 0.68 15.26 16.87
N ASN A 219 -0.60 15.05 16.60
CA ASN A 219 -1.07 14.85 15.23
C ASN A 219 -1.42 16.21 14.60
N TYR A 220 -0.41 16.87 14.02
CA TYR A 220 -0.53 18.20 13.45
C TYR A 220 -1.55 18.33 12.31
N ILE A 221 -1.97 17.22 11.71
CA ILE A 221 -3.05 17.20 10.71
C ILE A 221 -4.40 17.30 11.41
N LEU A 222 -4.69 16.38 12.34
CA LEU A 222 -5.99 16.31 13.02
C LEU A 222 -6.21 17.44 14.04
N GLU A 223 -5.14 17.96 14.62
CA GLU A 223 -5.19 19.07 15.57
C GLU A 223 -5.27 20.44 14.90
N HIS A 224 -5.15 20.50 13.57
CA HIS A 224 -5.26 21.75 12.86
C HIS A 224 -6.69 22.34 12.97
N PRO A 225 -6.85 23.64 13.28
CA PRO A 225 -8.17 24.25 13.48
C PRO A 225 -9.13 24.07 12.29
N SER A 226 -8.62 24.10 11.05
CA SER A 226 -9.47 23.90 9.87
C SER A 226 -10.08 22.49 9.81
N VAL A 227 -9.30 21.46 10.17
CA VAL A 227 -9.76 20.06 10.18
C VAL A 227 -10.76 19.84 11.32
N GLN A 228 -10.47 20.37 12.51
CA GLN A 228 -11.39 20.31 13.65
C GLN A 228 -12.73 20.98 13.36
N ASN A 229 -12.71 22.19 12.79
CA ASN A 229 -13.91 22.94 12.42
C ASN A 229 -14.71 22.22 11.31
N MET A 230 -14.02 21.59 10.36
CA MET A 230 -14.70 20.82 9.33
C MET A 230 -15.42 19.60 9.91
N PHE A 231 -14.77 18.88 10.83
CA PHE A 231 -15.34 17.70 11.47
C PHE A 231 -16.41 18.01 12.50
N SER A 232 -16.41 19.17 13.16
CA SER A 232 -17.48 19.56 14.09
C SER A 232 -18.84 19.71 13.39
N ASN A 233 -18.83 19.96 12.08
CA ASN A 233 -20.02 20.12 11.26
C ASN A 233 -20.47 18.80 10.60
N MET A 234 -19.84 17.67 10.96
CA MET A 234 -20.09 16.35 10.39
C MET A 234 -20.45 15.34 11.48
N VAL A 235 -21.52 14.57 11.28
CA VAL A 235 -21.87 13.43 12.13
C VAL A 235 -21.94 12.18 11.28
N GLU A 236 -21.12 11.19 11.62
CA GLU A 236 -21.23 9.85 11.05
C GLU A 236 -22.38 9.09 11.71
N ILE A 237 -23.41 8.82 10.92
CA ILE A 237 -24.64 8.14 11.39
C ILE A 237 -24.56 6.63 11.18
N ALA A 238 -23.65 6.16 10.33
CA ALA A 238 -23.30 4.77 10.10
C ALA A 238 -21.94 4.69 9.35
N PRO A 239 -21.27 3.53 9.29
CA PRO A 239 -20.05 3.38 8.50
C PRO A 239 -20.25 3.83 7.05
N GLY A 240 -19.46 4.81 6.61
CA GLY A 240 -19.58 5.38 5.25
C GLY A 240 -20.72 6.39 5.05
N MET A 241 -21.52 6.72 6.08
CA MET A 241 -22.62 7.68 5.98
C MET A 241 -22.41 8.88 6.90
N VAL A 242 -22.28 10.06 6.29
CA VAL A 242 -22.06 11.35 6.99
C VAL A 242 -23.26 12.27 6.78
N MET A 243 -23.73 12.87 7.87
CA MET A 243 -24.69 13.98 7.87
C MET A 243 -23.93 15.29 8.13
N HIS A 244 -24.24 16.32 7.35
CA HIS A 244 -23.59 17.64 7.45
C HIS A 244 -24.56 18.66 8.04
N PHE A 245 -24.07 19.46 8.98
CA PHE A 245 -24.81 20.56 9.57
C PHE A 245 -24.19 21.87 9.08
N GLY A 246 -25.02 22.72 8.48
CA GLY A 246 -24.66 24.09 8.08
C GLY A 246 -25.01 25.09 9.16
#